data_AF-A0A856MMB2-F1
#
_entry.id   AF-A0A856MMB2-F1
#
_cell.length_a   1.000
_cell.length_b   1.000
_cell.length_c   1.000
_cell.angle_alpha   90.00
_cell.angle_beta   90.00
_cell.angle_gamma   90.00
#
_symmetry.space_group_name_H-M   'P 1'
#
loop_
_entity.id
_entity.type
_entity.pdbx_description
1 polymer ?
#
loop_
_entity_poly.entity_id
_entity_poly.type
_entity_poly.pdbx_seq_one_letter_code
_entity_poly.pdbx_strand_id
1 'polypeptide(L)' 'MNEKMETDVIIVGPAPTGFALACQLIRYGVDFVIFDKKKASPIYRKIQRMD' A
#
# COMPACT_ATOMS: atom_id res chain seq x y z
N MET A 1 11.54 -19.98 0.81
CA MET A 1 11.69 -18.80 1.71
C MET A 1 10.29 -18.28 1.97
N ASN A 2 9.92 -18.03 3.23
CA ASN A 2 8.59 -17.56 3.63
C ASN A 2 8.73 -16.19 4.28
N GLU A 3 8.89 -15.14 3.46
CA GLU A 3 8.96 -13.76 3.96
C GLU A 3 7.55 -13.25 4.22
N LYS A 4 7.29 -12.86 5.47
CA LYS A 4 6.04 -12.22 5.86
C LYS A 4 6.16 -10.71 5.68
N MET A 5 5.14 -10.10 5.08
CA MET A 5 5.00 -8.66 4.97
C MET A 5 3.89 -8.21 5.94
N GLU A 6 4.22 -7.29 6.84
CA GLU A 6 3.27 -6.65 7.75
C GLU A 6 2.95 -5.24 7.27
N THR A 7 1.67 -4.86 7.40
CA THR A 7 1.15 -3.53 7.07
C THR A 7 -0.22 -3.34 7.71
N ASP A 8 -0.66 -2.09 7.91
CA ASP A 8 -1.98 -1.79 8.49
C ASP A 8 -3.10 -1.95 7.45
N VAL A 9 -2.82 -1.56 6.19
CA VAL A 9 -3.82 -1.57 5.11
C VAL A 9 -3.26 -2.17 3.82
N ILE A 10 -4.05 -3.04 3.19
CA ILE A 10 -3.77 -3.54 1.84
C ILE A 10 -4.80 -2.96 0.87
N ILE A 11 -4.31 -2.35 -0.22
CA ILE A 11 -5.14 -1.86 -1.33
C ILE A 11 -4.98 -2.83 -2.51
N VAL A 12 -6.09 -3.42 -2.95
CA VAL A 12 -6.12 -4.31 -4.12
C VAL A 12 -6.80 -3.58 -5.29
N GLY A 13 -6.04 -3.31 -6.34
CA GLY A 13 -6.51 -2.57 -7.52
C GLY A 13 -6.18 -1.08 -7.46
N PRO A 14 -5.06 -0.63 -8.05
CA PRO A 14 -4.67 0.78 -8.13
C PRO A 14 -5.43 1.51 -9.26
N ALA A 15 -6.75 1.43 -9.25
CA ALA A 15 -7.61 2.28 -10.06
C ALA A 15 -7.71 3.67 -9.38
N PRO A 16 -8.41 4.66 -9.98
CA PRO A 16 -8.55 6.00 -9.38
C PRO A 16 -8.98 5.98 -7.91
N THR A 17 -9.90 5.09 -7.53
CA THR A 17 -10.35 4.90 -6.15
C THR A 17 -9.24 4.40 -5.22
N GLY A 18 -8.46 3.41 -5.67
CA GLY A 18 -7.35 2.85 -4.89
C GLY A 18 -6.24 3.88 -4.68
N PHE A 19 -5.93 4.70 -5.69
CA PHE A 19 -4.97 5.80 -5.55
C PHE A 19 -5.49 6.95 -4.69
N ALA A 20 -6.78 7.28 -4.78
CA ALA A 20 -7.39 8.28 -3.91
C ALA A 20 -7.30 7.87 -2.44
N LEU A 21 -7.55 6.59 -2.14
CA LEU A 21 -7.37 6.03 -0.80
C LEU A 21 -5.89 6.08 -0.37
N ALA A 22 -4.96 5.65 -1.21
CA ALA A 22 -3.52 5.72 -0.91
C ALA A 22 -3.07 7.15 -0.57
N CYS A 23 -3.53 8.14 -1.33
CA CYS A 23 -3.27 9.55 -1.04
C CYS A 23 -3.79 9.98 0.34
N GLN A 24 -4.93 9.46 0.78
CA GLN A 24 -5.45 9.73 2.12
C GLN A 24 -4.60 9.04 3.20
N LEU A 25 -4.28 7.75 3.03
CA LEU A 25 -3.46 7.01 3.98
C LEU A 25 -2.08 7.66 4.18
N ILE A 26 -1.48 8.17 3.10
CA ILE A 26 -0.24 8.95 3.15
C ILE A 26 -0.38 10.20 4.05
N ARG A 27 -1.51 10.92 3.97
CA ARG A 27 -1.74 12.15 4.76
C ARG A 27 -1.87 11.86 6.25
N TYR A 28 -2.36 10.68 6.61
CA TYR A 28 -2.54 10.24 8.00
C TYR A 28 -1.35 9.42 8.53
N GLY A 29 -0.29 9.23 7.74
CA GLY A 29 0.88 8.46 8.17
C GLY A 29 0.59 6.96 8.37
N VAL A 30 -0.44 6.43 7.71
CA VAL A 30 -0.81 5.01 7.81
C VAL A 30 0.09 4.18 6.90
N ASP A 31 0.61 3.04 7.37
CA ASP A 31 1.39 2.11 6.53
C ASP A 31 0.45 1.29 5.65
N PHE A 32 0.75 1.26 4.35
CA PHE A 32 -0.05 0.50 3.39
C PHE A 32 0.76 -0.03 2.21
N VAL A 33 0.20 -1.05 1.58
CA VAL A 33 0.74 -1.68 0.35
C VAL A 33 -0.33 -1.74 -0.72
N ILE A 34 0.03 -1.47 -1.98
CA ILE A 34 -0.88 -1.57 -3.14
C ILE A 34 -0.47 -2.71 -4.09
N PHE A 35 -1.43 -3.59 -4.40
CA PHE A 35 -1.28 -4.68 -5.37
C PHE A 35 -2.15 -4.48 -6.61
N ASP A 36 -1.61 -4.84 -7.79
CA ASP A 36 -2.36 -4.88 -9.05
C ASP A 36 -2.27 -6.30 -9.65
N LYS A 37 -3.38 -6.86 -10.10
CA LYS A 37 -3.39 -8.16 -10.79
C LYS A 37 -2.53 -8.20 -12.06
N LYS A 38 -2.30 -7.06 -12.72
CA LYS A 38 -1.51 -6.95 -13.95
C LYS A 38 -0.01 -6.89 -13.71
N LYS A 39 0.43 -6.67 -12.46
CA LYS A 39 1.84 -6.63 -12.08
C LYS A 39 2.07 -7.59 -10.92
N ALA A 40 2.97 -8.55 -11.11
CA ALA A 40 3.30 -9.53 -10.07
C ALA A 40 3.98 -8.94 -8.81
N SER A 41 4.25 -7.63 -8.79
CA SER A 41 4.95 -6.92 -7.71
C SER A 41 4.14 -5.69 -7.26
N PRO A 42 4.12 -5.38 -5.95
CA PRO A 42 3.48 -4.17 -5.43
C PRO A 42 4.05 -2.93 -6.10
N ILE A 43 3.16 -2.03 -6.53
CA ILE A 43 3.56 -0.85 -7.33
C ILE A 43 4.13 0.25 -6.43
N TYR A 44 3.80 0.25 -5.14
CA TYR A 44 4.22 1.28 -4.19
C TYR A 44 4.15 0.76 -2.74
N ARG A 45 5.17 1.08 -1.94
CA ARG A 45 5.21 0.88 -0.49
C ARG A 45 5.75 2.15 0.15
N LYS A 46 5.00 2.72 1.10
CA LYS A 46 5.47 3.87 1.89
C LYS A 46 5.41 3.52 3.36
N ILE A 47 6.59 3.33 3.94
CA ILE A 47 6.78 3.20 5.38
C ILE A 47 7.09 4.61 5.89
N GLN A 48 6.15 5.26 6.57
CA GLN A 48 6.47 6.39 7.44
C GLN A 48 6.26 5.92 8.88
N ARG A 49 7.30 5.34 9.47
CA ARG A 49 7.38 5.27 10.92
C ARG A 49 7.73 6.67 11.41
N MET A 50 6.78 7.32 12.08
CA MET A 50 7.06 8.45 12.95
C MET A 50 7.13 7.85 14.35
N ASP A 51 8.34 7.55 14.79
CA ASP A 51 8.65 7.18 16.17
C ASP A 51 8.45 8.40 17.09
#